data_AF-A0A2N3T8Q1-F1
#
_entry.id   AF-A0A2N3T8Q1-F1
#
_cell.length_a   1.000
_cell.length_b   1.000
_cell.length_c   1.000
_cell.angle_alpha   90.00
_cell.angle_beta   90.00
_cell.angle_gamma   90.00
#
_symmetry.space_group_name_H-M   'P 1'
#
loop_
_entity.id
_entity.type
_entity.pdbx_description
1 polymer ?
#
loop_
_entity_poly.entity_id
_entity_poly.type
_entity_poly.pdbx_seq_one_letter_code
_entity_poly.pdbx_strand_id
1 'polypeptide(L)'
;MDDLEKKEEELYAKAFNDGYYLQRFKPELANKISETPHVHNIYLQTFNDGREAYLDEVKDRLRDFTHAPPSQSQDKDIDRGMDIDR
;
A
#
# COMPACT_ATOMS: atom_id res chain seq x y z
N MET A 1 3.56 10.21 36.08
CA MET A 1 3.72 10.92 34.80
C MET A 1 3.68 9.88 33.68
N ASP A 2 4.41 8.77 33.85
CA ASP A 2 4.55 7.66 32.88
C ASP A 2 3.23 6.99 32.41
N ASP A 3 2.20 6.90 33.25
CA ASP A 3 0.94 6.21 32.88
C ASP A 3 0.07 6.97 31.86
N LEU A 4 0.23 8.30 31.77
CA LEU A 4 -0.51 9.14 30.81
C LEU A 4 0.15 9.07 29.44
N GLU A 5 1.47 9.24 29.38
CA GLU A 5 2.27 9.14 28.15
C GLU A 5 2.09 7.77 27.49
N LYS A 6 2.13 6.69 28.28
CA LYS A 6 1.92 5.34 27.75
C LYS A 6 0.54 5.14 27.13
N LYS A 7 -0.52 5.71 27.72
CA LYS A 7 -1.87 5.63 27.16
C LYS A 7 -2.02 6.41 25.86
N GLU A 8 -1.33 7.55 25.75
CA GLU A 8 -1.31 8.35 24.53
C GLU A 8 -0.56 7.62 23.41
N GLU A 9 0.57 6.97 23.71
CA GLU A 9 1.30 6.13 22.75
C GLU A 9 0.47 4.93 22.29
N GLU A 10 -0.22 4.23 23.19
CA GLU A 10 -1.11 3.12 22.86
C GLU A 10 -2.26 3.59 21.97
N LEU A 11 -2.84 4.76 22.25
CA LEU A 11 -3.90 5.35 21.44
C LEU A 11 -3.38 5.71 20.04
N TYR A 12 -2.18 6.28 19.95
CA TYR A 12 -1.53 6.61 18.69
C TYR A 12 -1.29 5.34 17.86
N ALA A 13 -0.65 4.33 18.43
CA ALA A 13 -0.38 3.07 17.74
C ALA A 13 -1.68 2.41 17.25
N LYS A 14 -2.73 2.41 18.07
CA LYS A 14 -4.04 1.89 17.67
C LYS A 14 -4.65 2.68 16.51
N ALA A 15 -4.67 4.00 16.60
CA ALA A 15 -5.23 4.86 15.56
C ALA A 15 -4.51 4.66 14.22
N PHE A 16 -3.18 4.59 14.26
CA PHE A 16 -2.35 4.36 13.09
C PHE A 16 -2.67 3.02 12.43
N ASN A 17 -2.68 1.95 13.23
CA ASN A 17 -2.98 0.61 12.75
C ASN A 17 -4.38 0.52 12.15
N ASP A 18 -5.37 1.14 12.81
CA ASP A 18 -6.73 1.20 12.30
C ASP A 18 -6.77 1.91 10.93
N GLY A 19 -6.07 3.03 10.77
CA GLY A 19 -5.92 3.75 9.49
C GLY A 19 -5.34 2.88 8.38
N TYR A 20 -4.21 2.25 8.67
CA TYR A 20 -3.48 1.40 7.74
C TYR A 20 -4.33 0.18 7.28
N TYR A 21 -4.90 -0.56 8.23
CA TYR A 21 -5.67 -1.76 7.91
C TYR A 21 -7.02 -1.44 7.28
N LEU A 22 -7.67 -0.35 7.70
CA LEU A 22 -8.94 0.04 7.08
C LEU A 22 -8.73 0.48 5.63
N GLN A 23 -7.63 1.18 5.33
CA GLN A 23 -7.28 1.50 3.94
C GLN A 23 -7.06 0.23 3.11
N ARG A 24 -6.38 -0.77 3.68
CA ARG A 24 -6.08 -2.04 3.01
C ARG A 24 -7.33 -2.88 2.71
N PHE A 25 -8.26 -2.98 3.66
CA PHE A 25 -9.39 -3.91 3.57
C PHE A 25 -10.72 -3.25 3.21
N LYS A 26 -10.89 -1.95 3.51
CA LYS A 26 -12.13 -1.17 3.33
C LYS A 26 -11.83 0.29 2.91
N PRO A 27 -11.20 0.52 1.74
CA PRO A 27 -10.73 1.84 1.33
C PRO A 27 -11.85 2.89 1.24
N GLU A 28 -13.05 2.51 0.81
CA GLU A 28 -14.19 3.44 0.75
C GLU A 28 -14.57 4.01 2.13
N LEU A 29 -14.46 3.19 3.17
CA LEU A 29 -14.76 3.61 4.54
C LEU A 29 -13.64 4.49 5.09
N ALA A 30 -12.38 4.15 4.81
CA ALA A 30 -11.23 4.96 5.20
C ALA A 30 -11.28 6.36 4.56
N ASN A 31 -11.68 6.47 3.29
CA ASN A 31 -11.87 7.75 2.61
C ASN A 31 -12.96 8.59 3.27
N LYS A 32 -14.13 8.01 3.58
CA LYS A 32 -15.22 8.73 4.27
C LYS A 32 -14.80 9.24 5.65
N ILE A 33 -14.02 8.46 6.40
CA ILE A 33 -13.49 8.87 7.70
C ILE A 33 -12.53 10.06 7.53
N SER A 34 -11.70 10.03 6.48
CA SER A 34 -10.73 11.09 6.19
C SER A 34 -11.34 12.42 5.75
N GLU A 35 -12.53 12.39 5.14
CA GLU A 35 -13.26 13.60 4.70
C GLU A 35 -13.93 14.34 5.85
N THR A 36 -14.05 13.71 7.02
CA THR A 36 -14.63 14.35 8.21
C THR A 36 -13.70 15.48 8.67
N PRO A 37 -14.16 16.67 9.06
CA PRO A 37 -13.26 17.68 9.61
C PRO A 37 -12.78 17.30 11.02
N HIS A 38 -11.45 17.22 11.22
CA HIS A 38 -10.85 16.75 12.49
C HIS A 38 -9.68 17.60 12.99
N VAL A 39 -9.81 18.92 12.91
CA VAL A 39 -8.76 19.91 13.23
C VAL A 39 -8.11 19.71 14.62
N HIS A 40 -8.76 19.03 15.56
CA HIS A 40 -8.25 18.81 16.93
C HIS A 40 -8.34 17.36 17.43
N ASN A 41 -8.63 16.37 16.57
CA ASN A 41 -8.72 14.98 17.01
C ASN A 41 -7.44 14.22 16.64
N ILE A 42 -6.55 14.04 17.62
CA ILE A 42 -5.28 13.32 17.48
C ILE A 42 -5.51 11.92 16.90
N TYR A 43 -6.55 11.21 17.34
CA TYR A 43 -6.87 9.88 16.81
C TYR A 43 -7.11 9.91 15.30
N LEU A 44 -7.89 10.87 14.81
CA LEU A 44 -8.21 10.97 13.39
C LEU A 44 -7.02 11.45 12.57
N GLN A 45 -6.15 12.30 13.14
CA GLN A 45 -4.88 12.67 12.52
C GLN A 45 -3.97 11.43 12.36
N THR A 46 -3.74 10.69 13.44
CA THR A 46 -2.92 9.48 13.41
C THR A 46 -3.52 8.37 12.52
N PHE A 47 -4.84 8.27 12.47
CA PHE A 47 -5.54 7.41 11.53
C PHE A 47 -5.23 7.78 10.08
N ASN A 48 -5.21 9.08 9.75
CA ASN A 48 -4.84 9.54 8.42
C ASN A 48 -3.37 9.22 8.11
N ASP A 49 -2.46 9.37 9.07
CA ASP A 49 -1.05 8.99 8.91
C ASP A 49 -0.92 7.50 8.52
N GLY A 50 -1.64 6.62 9.22
CA GLY A 50 -1.67 5.19 8.92
C GLY A 50 -2.26 4.88 7.53
N ARG A 51 -3.31 5.60 7.13
CA ARG A 51 -3.90 5.49 5.79
C ARG A 51 -2.88 5.86 4.72
N GLU A 52 -2.19 6.98 4.90
CA GLU A 52 -1.18 7.48 3.95
C GLU A 52 0.01 6.54 3.83
N ALA A 53 0.48 5.98 4.95
CA ALA A 53 1.55 4.99 4.94
C ALA A 53 1.24 3.77 4.06
N TYR A 54 0.01 3.25 4.11
CA TYR A 54 -0.39 2.16 3.21
C TYR A 54 -0.45 2.60 1.74
N LEU A 55 -0.97 3.81 1.47
CA LEU A 55 -1.04 4.33 0.11
C LEU A 55 0.35 4.50 -0.51
N ASP A 56 1.32 4.97 0.27
CA ASP A 56 2.70 5.11 -0.19
C ASP A 56 3.36 3.75 -0.42
N GLU A 57 3.13 2.77 0.46
CA GLU A 57 3.58 1.39 0.24
C GLU A 57 3.03 0.79 -1.08
N VAL A 58 1.75 1.05 -1.40
CA VAL A 58 1.14 0.59 -2.66
C VAL A 58 1.78 1.30 -3.86
N LYS A 59 2.06 2.60 -3.77
CA LYS A 59 2.73 3.36 -4.84
C LYS A 59 4.14 2.82 -5.08
N ASP A 60 4.89 2.55 -4.02
CA ASP A 60 6.25 2.01 -4.11
C ASP A 60 6.27 0.62 -4.75
N ARG A 61 5.35 -0.27 -4.32
CA ARG A 61 5.18 -1.59 -4.96
C ARG A 61 4.83 -1.49 -6.45
N LEU A 62 3.98 -0.52 -6.81
CA LEU A 62 3.63 -0.29 -8.21
C LEU A 62 4.84 0.21 -9.01
N ARG A 63 5.63 1.11 -8.43
CA ARG A 63 6.87 1.62 -9.04
C ARG A 63 7.86 0.50 -9.33
N ASP A 64 8.08 -0.40 -8.37
CA ASP A 64 8.96 -1.57 -8.55
C ASP A 64 8.45 -2.49 -9.66
N PHE A 65 7.13 -2.67 -9.78
CA PHE A 65 6.54 -3.47 -10.85
C PHE A 65 6.72 -2.82 -12.24
N THR A 66 6.60 -1.49 -12.33
CA THR A 66 6.78 -0.76 -13.60
C THR A 66 8.24 -0.62 -14.04
N HIS A 67 9.19 -0.74 -13.11
CA HIS A 67 10.63 -0.69 -13.40
C HIS A 67 11.28 -2.07 -13.57
N ALA A 68 10.50 -3.15 -13.50
CA ALA A 68 10.97 -4.46 -13.92
C ALA A 68 11.43 -4.34 -15.39
N PRO A 69 12.72 -4.56 -15.70
CA PRO A 69 13.18 -4.54 -17.08
C PRO A 69 12.38 -5.59 -17.86
N PRO A 70 11.96 -5.31 -19.10
CA PRO A 70 11.33 -6.33 -19.93
C PRO A 70 12.28 -7.52 -19.92
N SER A 71 11.79 -8.70 -19.56
CA SER A 71 12.59 -9.93 -19.52
C SER A 71 13.14 -10.19 -20.92
N GLN A 72 14.34 -9.69 -21.19
CA GLN A 72 15.16 -10.09 -22.31
C GLN A 72 15.73 -11.46 -21.96
N SER A 73 14.87 -12.48 -21.99
CA SER A 73 15.29 -13.87 -22.06
C SER A 73 14.99 -14.37 -23.47
N GLN A 74 16.01 -14.21 -24.31
CA GLN A 74 16.47 -15.15 -25.34
C GLN A 74 15.63 -15.33 -26.61
N ASP A 75 15.95 -14.49 -27.58
CA ASP A 75 16.50 -14.89 -28.88
C ASP A 75 16.64 -16.41 -29.18
N LYS A 76 16.12 -16.77 -30.36
CA LYS A 76 16.72 -17.60 -31.43
C LYS A 76 16.28 -19.05 -31.64
N ASP A 77 15.68 -19.21 -32.83
CA ASP A 77 15.87 -20.26 -33.82
C ASP A 77 15.46 -21.69 -33.50
N ILE A 78 14.21 -22.04 -33.85
CA ILE A 78 13.94 -23.33 -34.53
C ILE A 78 13.01 -23.04 -35.71
N ASP A 79 13.56 -22.41 -36.75
CA ASP A 79 13.09 -22.56 -38.12
C ASP A 79 13.60 -23.93 -38.61
N ARG A 80 12.85 -25.00 -38.31
CA ARG A 80 13.05 -26.30 -38.94
C ARG A 80 12.06 -26.42 -40.09
N GLY A 81 12.51 -26.03 -41.28
CA GLY A 81 11.93 -26.49 -42.53
C GLY A 81 11.76 -28.01 -42.48
N MET A 82 10.50 -28.44 -42.48
CA MET A 82 10.14 -29.79 -42.91
C MET A 82 9.63 -29.67 -44.33
N ASP A 83 10.58 -29.67 -45.27
CA ASP A 83 10.37 -30.33 -46.54
C ASP A 83 10.16 -31.82 -46.23
N ILE A 84 8.91 -32.27 -46.28
CA ILE A 84 8.60 -33.69 -46.40
C ILE A 84 7.63 -33.79 -47.58
N ASP A 85 8.20 -34.05 -48.75
CA ASP A 85 7.51 -34.66 -49.87
C ASP A 85 6.73 -35.90 -49.36
N ARG A 86 5.40 -35.87 -49.49
CA ARG A 86 4.56 -37.06 -49.71
C ARG A 86 3.19 -36.72 -50.25
#